data_AF-A0A166C4C0-F1
#
_entry.id   AF-A0A166C4C0-F1
#
_cell.length_a   1.000
_cell.length_b   1.000
_cell.length_c   1.000
_cell.angle_alpha   90.00
_cell.angle_beta   90.00
_cell.angle_gamma   90.00
#
_symmetry.space_group_name_H-M   'P 1'
#
loop_
_entity.id
_entity.type
_entity.pdbx_description
1 polymer ?
#
loop_
_entity_poly.entity_id
_entity_poly.type
_entity_poly.pdbx_seq_one_letter_code
_entity_poly.pdbx_strand_id
1 'polypeptide(L)'
;MTEKMNSSKGKTEYKKRNSTVEPVFGILKLHHGLENIPQKEIDNIQTELNLIAIGYNFKRIFNLKNKQDNKKNSQNFCTMIKEKFPNAKIKKEISLKI
;
A
#
# COMPACT_ATOMS: atom_id res chain seq x y z
N MET A 1 -3.94 -27.61 12.93
CA MET A 1 -4.01 -26.22 12.40
C MET A 1 -5.46 -25.72 12.33
N THR A 2 -6.39 -26.57 11.92
CA THR A 2 -7.83 -26.31 11.77
C THR A 2 -8.50 -25.77 13.02
N GLU A 3 -8.17 -26.32 14.20
CA GLU A 3 -8.73 -25.87 15.48
C GLU A 3 -8.38 -24.41 15.82
N LYS A 4 -7.13 -23.99 15.53
CA LYS A 4 -6.70 -22.59 15.73
C LYS A 4 -7.47 -21.64 14.82
N MET A 5 -7.72 -22.04 13.57
CA MET A 5 -8.45 -21.26 12.57
C MET A 5 -9.96 -21.17 12.87
N ASN A 6 -10.52 -22.18 13.52
CA ASN A 6 -11.94 -22.21 13.88
C ASN A 6 -12.28 -21.36 15.11
N SER A 7 -11.29 -21.03 15.94
CA SER A 7 -11.45 -20.12 17.07
C SER A 7 -11.83 -18.69 16.62
N SER A 8 -12.59 -17.95 17.43
CA SER A 8 -12.94 -16.55 17.11
C SER A 8 -11.70 -15.66 16.95
N LYS A 9 -10.68 -15.91 17.78
CA LYS A 9 -9.37 -15.24 17.71
C LYS A 9 -8.63 -15.57 16.41
N GLY A 10 -8.68 -16.81 15.96
CA GLY A 10 -8.09 -17.22 14.67
C GLY A 10 -8.79 -16.56 13.49
N LYS A 11 -10.12 -16.54 13.48
CA LYS A 11 -10.91 -15.91 12.39
C LYS A 11 -10.66 -14.41 12.29
N THR A 12 -10.56 -13.73 13.43
CA THR A 12 -10.31 -12.27 13.46
C THR A 12 -8.92 -11.93 12.95
N GLU A 13 -7.88 -12.66 13.37
CA GLU A 13 -6.52 -12.47 12.84
C GLU A 13 -6.42 -12.83 11.35
N TYR A 14 -7.08 -13.90 10.92
CA TYR A 14 -7.11 -14.29 9.51
C TYR A 14 -7.76 -13.20 8.63
N LYS A 15 -8.87 -12.62 9.10
CA LYS A 15 -9.54 -11.50 8.42
C LYS A 15 -8.65 -10.26 8.30
N LYS A 16 -7.87 -9.94 9.35
CA LYS A 16 -6.89 -8.83 9.30
C LYS A 16 -5.78 -9.09 8.29
N ARG A 17 -5.25 -10.31 8.24
CA ARG A 17 -4.22 -10.70 7.26
C ARG A 17 -4.71 -10.57 5.83
N ASN A 18 -5.96 -10.95 5.57
CA ASN A 18 -6.55 -10.90 4.24
C ASN A 18 -6.53 -9.49 3.61
N SER A 19 -6.63 -8.43 4.43
CA SER A 19 -6.58 -7.04 3.94
C SER A 19 -5.20 -6.39 4.02
N THR A 20 -4.24 -6.99 4.73
CA THR A 20 -2.96 -6.34 5.03
C THR A 20 -1.77 -7.08 4.42
N VAL A 21 -1.70 -8.38 4.62
CA VAL A 21 -0.52 -9.21 4.35
C VAL A 21 -0.69 -10.02 3.07
N GLU A 22 -1.84 -10.67 2.87
CA GLU A 22 -2.11 -11.50 1.68
C GLU A 22 -2.03 -10.71 0.36
N PRO A 23 -2.53 -9.45 0.26
CA PRO A 23 -2.42 -8.69 -0.97
C PRO A 23 -0.97 -8.37 -1.34
N VAL A 24 -0.12 -8.11 -0.33
CA VAL A 24 1.31 -7.86 -0.54
C VAL A 24 2.00 -9.11 -1.05
N PHE A 25 1.74 -10.27 -0.43
CA PHE A 25 2.27 -11.54 -0.92
C PHE A 25 1.80 -11.89 -2.33
N GLY A 26 0.54 -11.60 -2.68
CA GLY A 26 0.03 -11.76 -4.04
C GLY A 26 0.77 -10.91 -5.06
N ILE A 27 1.03 -9.64 -4.74
CA ILE A 27 1.82 -8.73 -5.59
C ILE A 27 3.25 -9.27 -5.75
N LEU A 28 3.88 -9.69 -4.65
CA LEU A 28 5.23 -10.23 -4.68
C LEU A 28 5.32 -11.51 -5.53
N LYS A 29 4.36 -12.43 -5.40
CA LYS A 29 4.34 -13.66 -6.21
C LYS A 29 4.10 -13.39 -7.69
N LEU A 30 3.00 -12.69 -8.02
CA LEU A 30 2.52 -12.54 -9.39
C LEU A 30 3.30 -11.48 -10.19
N HIS A 31 3.62 -10.34 -9.59
CA HIS A 31 4.30 -9.24 -10.31
C HIS A 31 5.83 -9.34 -10.28
N HIS A 32 6.41 -9.97 -9.25
CA HIS A 32 7.86 -10.12 -9.14
C HIS A 32 8.37 -11.52 -9.52
N GLY A 33 7.50 -12.42 -10.00
CA GLY A 33 7.90 -13.74 -10.51
C GLY A 33 8.47 -14.68 -9.44
N LEU A 34 8.12 -14.46 -8.17
CA LEU A 34 8.68 -15.17 -7.02
C LEU A 34 8.04 -16.54 -6.77
N GLU A 35 7.25 -17.02 -7.72
CA GLU A 35 6.64 -18.35 -7.65
C GLU A 35 7.69 -19.47 -7.77
N ASN A 36 8.78 -19.20 -8.48
CA ASN A 36 9.83 -20.16 -8.77
C ASN A 36 11.20 -19.58 -8.40
N ILE A 37 11.48 -19.44 -7.11
CA ILE A 37 12.81 -19.07 -6.62
C ILE A 37 13.72 -20.32 -6.71
N PRO A 38 14.78 -20.31 -7.53
CA PRO A 38 15.65 -21.47 -7.73
C PRO A 38 16.66 -21.55 -6.59
N GLN A 39 16.26 -22.05 -5.41
CA GLN A 39 17.16 -22.07 -4.25
C GLN A 39 17.16 -23.39 -3.48
N LYS A 40 18.36 -23.76 -3.02
CA LYS A 40 18.73 -25.08 -2.50
C LYS A 40 18.65 -25.19 -0.97
N GLU A 41 18.64 -24.06 -0.25
CA GLU A 41 18.65 -23.99 1.22
C GLU A 41 17.71 -22.87 1.74
N ILE A 42 17.06 -23.10 2.88
CA ILE A 42 15.97 -22.27 3.42
C ILE A 42 16.46 -20.86 3.84
N ASP A 43 17.68 -20.75 4.37
CA ASP A 43 18.22 -19.48 4.87
C ASP A 43 18.47 -18.47 3.73
N ASN A 44 18.80 -18.98 2.54
CA ASN A 44 18.99 -18.17 1.34
C ASN A 44 17.64 -17.59 0.83
N ILE A 45 16.55 -18.35 0.97
CA ILE A 45 15.19 -17.92 0.60
C ILE A 45 14.71 -16.81 1.53
N GLN A 46 14.95 -16.95 2.83
CA GLN A 46 14.54 -15.92 3.79
C GLN A 46 15.21 -14.58 3.52
N THR A 47 16.50 -14.60 3.19
CA THR A 47 17.27 -13.39 2.86
C THR A 47 16.74 -12.71 1.59
N GLU A 48 16.47 -13.47 0.53
CA GLU A 48 15.92 -12.93 -0.71
C GLU A 48 14.52 -12.32 -0.51
N LEU A 49 13.62 -13.05 0.16
CA LEU A 49 12.27 -12.57 0.45
C LEU A 49 12.29 -11.30 1.30
N ASN A 50 13.21 -11.21 2.27
CA ASN A 50 13.39 -10.00 3.08
C ASN A 50 13.85 -8.81 2.23
N LEU A 51 14.82 -9.01 1.35
CA LEU A 51 15.34 -7.95 0.48
C LEU A 51 14.25 -7.42 -0.46
N ILE A 52 13.46 -8.31 -1.03
CA ILE A 52 12.33 -7.98 -1.89
C ILE A 52 11.27 -7.18 -1.12
N ALA A 53 10.91 -7.63 0.08
CA ALA A 53 9.95 -6.94 0.93
C ALA A 53 10.42 -5.52 1.28
N ILE A 54 11.72 -5.34 1.56
CA ILE A 54 12.34 -4.04 1.79
C ILE A 54 12.21 -3.15 0.55
N GLY A 55 12.56 -3.67 -0.64
CA GLY A 55 12.44 -2.93 -1.89
C GLY A 55 11.01 -2.49 -2.20
N TYR A 56 10.03 -3.39 -2.02
CA TYR A 56 8.62 -3.08 -2.17
C TYR A 56 8.17 -1.99 -1.18
N ASN A 57 8.58 -2.08 0.08
CA ASN A 57 8.25 -1.11 1.11
C ASN A 57 8.82 0.28 0.79
N PHE A 58 10.05 0.38 0.29
CA PHE A 58 10.62 1.65 -0.14
C PHE A 58 9.83 2.28 -1.30
N LYS A 59 9.50 1.49 -2.33
CA LYS A 59 8.66 1.96 -3.44
C LYS A 59 7.30 2.48 -2.95
N ARG A 60 6.68 1.78 -1.99
CA ARG A 60 5.41 2.19 -1.39
C ARG A 60 5.53 3.49 -0.61
N ILE A 61 6.55 3.63 0.24
CA ILE A 61 6.80 4.86 1.02
C ILE A 61 7.02 6.05 0.08
N PHE A 62 7.84 5.88 -0.96
CA PHE A 62 8.08 6.92 -1.96
C PHE A 62 6.78 7.39 -2.64
N ASN A 63 5.94 6.45 -3.09
CA ASN A 63 4.66 6.78 -3.71
C ASN A 63 3.69 7.47 -2.75
N LEU A 64 3.65 7.04 -1.49
CA LEU A 64 2.81 7.66 -0.45
C LEU A 64 3.27 9.09 -0.15
N LYS A 65 4.58 9.32 -0.07
CA LYS A 65 5.14 10.66 0.14
C LYS A 65 4.78 11.58 -1.04
N ASN A 66 4.99 11.13 -2.28
CA ASN A 66 4.62 11.91 -3.47
C ASN A 66 3.12 12.24 -3.51
N LYS A 67 2.25 11.30 -3.12
CA LYS A 67 0.80 11.55 -3.04
C LYS A 67 0.46 12.60 -1.97
N GLN A 68 1.14 12.58 -0.83
CA GLN A 68 0.98 13.58 0.22
C GLN A 68 1.46 14.96 -0.23
N ASP A 69 2.63 15.03 -0.88
CA ASP A 69 3.20 16.27 -1.41
C ASP A 69 2.29 16.87 -2.48
N ASN A 70 1.77 16.05 -3.41
CA ASN A 70 0.79 16.47 -4.42
C ASN A 70 -0.51 16.99 -3.79
N LYS A 71 -1.01 16.33 -2.74
CA LYS A 71 -2.19 16.79 -2.01
C LYS A 71 -1.94 18.13 -1.33
N LYS A 72 -0.78 18.32 -0.70
CA LYS A 72 -0.39 19.58 -0.05
C LYS A 72 -0.27 20.70 -1.07
N ASN A 73 0.33 20.44 -2.23
CA ASN A 73 0.44 21.40 -3.33
C ASN A 73 -0.93 21.82 -3.87
N SER A 74 -1.84 20.86 -4.07
CA SER A 74 -3.22 21.17 -4.47
C SER A 74 -3.96 22.00 -3.42
N GLN A 75 -3.79 21.68 -2.13
CA GLN A 75 -4.38 22.44 -1.04
C GLN A 75 -3.86 23.88 -1.01
N ASN A 76 -2.53 24.06 -1.10
CA ASN A 76 -1.88 25.37 -1.13
C ASN A 76 -2.35 26.21 -2.32
N PHE A 77 -2.47 25.60 -3.50
CA PHE A 77 -3.02 26.26 -4.68
C PHE A 77 -4.46 26.72 -4.45
N CYS A 78 -5.32 25.87 -3.89
CA CYS A 78 -6.69 26.25 -3.55
C CYS A 78 -6.76 27.38 -2.53
N THR A 79 -5.86 27.41 -1.54
CA THR A 79 -5.76 28.51 -0.56
C THR A 79 -5.36 29.81 -1.24
N MET A 80 -4.32 29.79 -2.09
CA MET A 80 -3.85 30.94 -2.84
C MET A 80 -4.92 31.52 -3.78
N ILE A 81 -5.70 30.66 -4.45
CA ILE A 81 -6.80 31.12 -5.31
C ILE A 81 -7.90 31.81 -4.49
N LYS A 82 -8.23 31.31 -3.30
CA LYS A 82 -9.22 31.93 -2.42
C LYS A 82 -8.76 33.28 -1.89
N GLU A 83 -7.48 33.42 -1.53
CA GLU A 83 -6.88 34.69 -1.11
C GLU A 83 -6.94 35.73 -2.24
N LYS A 84 -6.59 35.30 -3.46
CA LYS A 84 -6.55 36.20 -4.63
C LYS A 84 -7.94 36.55 -5.17
N PHE A 85 -8.93 35.68 -4.97
CA PHE A 85 -10.30 35.87 -5.44
C PHE A 85 -11.33 35.49 -4.35
N PRO A 86 -11.55 36.37 -3.36
CA PRO A 86 -12.37 36.06 -2.18
C PRO A 86 -13.86 35.83 -2.48
N ASN A 87 -14.39 36.42 -3.55
CA ASN A 87 -15.80 36.33 -3.95
C ASN A 87 -16.07 35.30 -5.06
N ALA A 88 -15.07 34.51 -5.46
CA ALA A 88 -15.23 33.51 -6.50
C ALA A 88 -16.04 32.30 -6.01
N LYS A 89 -17.20 32.02 -6.63
CA LYS A 89 -17.97 30.79 -6.41
C LYS A 89 -17.22 29.60 -7.04
N ILE A 90 -16.31 28.99 -6.30
CA ILE A 90 -15.60 27.77 -6.73
C ILE A 90 -16.60 26.61 -6.71
N LYS A 91 -17.09 26.18 -7.88
CA LYS A 91 -17.82 24.91 -8.01
C LYS A 91 -16.84 23.76 -7.75
N LYS A 92 -17.09 23.01 -6.68
CA LYS A 92 -16.26 21.88 -6.27
C LYS A 92 -16.79 20.61 -6.94
N GLU A 93 -16.30 20.29 -8.13
CA GLU A 93 -16.34 18.94 -8.70
C GLU A 93 -14.92 18.67 -9.21
N ILE A 94 -14.28 17.53 -8.94
CA ILE A 94 -14.72 16.18 -9.28
C ILE A 94 -14.21 15.21 -8.20
N SER A 95 -15.10 14.38 -7.66
CA SER A 95 -14.73 13.19 -6.90
C SER A 95 -14.13 12.16 -7.84
N LEU A 96 -12.81 12.14 -7.99
CA LEU A 96 -12.11 10.99 -8.56
C LEU A 96 -12.23 9.81 -7.59
N LYS A 97 -13.26 8.99 -7.79
CA LYS A 97 -13.31 7.61 -7.29
C LYS A 97 -12.28 6.81 -8.08
N ILE A 98 -11.10 6.62 -7.49
CA ILE A 98 -10.15 5.56 -7.83
C ILE A 98 -10.09 4.65 -6.61
#